data_AF-A0A317FPA8-F1
#
_entry.id   AF-A0A317FPA8-F1
#
_cell.length_a   1.000
_cell.length_b   1.000
_cell.length_c   1.000
_cell.angle_alpha   90.00
_cell.angle_beta   90.00
_cell.angle_gamma   90.00
#
_symmetry.space_group_name_H-M   'P 1'
#
loop_
_entity.id
_entity.type
_entity.pdbx_description
1 polymer ?
#
loop_
_entity_poly.entity_id
_entity_poly.type
_entity_poly.pdbx_seq_one_letter_code
_entity_poly.pdbx_strand_id
1 'polypeptide(L)'
;MKCFTLVLLTISLFSCYAVAGPSNKTRFIPLLKTKLGNYEVTSSNSGLCTNSRLQFNNPEDPEQGFSLGKEILFNSLHNGTRTIQKPNYCFITSSLKYKTNGLENGLRMSRCDNPIHERTIKQTITFLTDNTLKYTLDNPSVECEFIKVAD
;
A
#
# COMPACT_ATOMS: atom_id res chain seq x y z
N MET A 1 40.97 -6.38 -55.10
CA MET A 1 40.78 -5.15 -54.30
C MET A 1 39.71 -5.47 -53.25
N LYS A 2 40.03 -5.34 -51.96
CA LYS A 2 39.18 -5.71 -50.82
C LYS A 2 38.35 -4.49 -50.41
N CYS A 3 37.02 -4.59 -50.42
CA CYS A 3 36.15 -3.64 -49.73
C CYS A 3 35.61 -4.30 -48.46
N PHE A 4 36.05 -3.78 -47.32
CA PHE A 4 35.56 -4.13 -46.00
C PHE A 4 34.14 -3.58 -45.82
N THR A 5 33.16 -4.47 -45.61
CA THR A 5 31.81 -4.09 -45.19
C THR A 5 31.83 -3.75 -43.70
N LEU A 6 31.64 -2.48 -43.37
CA LEU A 6 31.54 -1.98 -42.01
C LEU A 6 30.08 -2.18 -41.53
N VAL A 7 29.84 -3.16 -40.67
CA VAL A 7 28.54 -3.36 -40.03
C VAL A 7 28.50 -2.50 -38.76
N LEU A 8 27.77 -1.37 -38.79
CA LEU A 8 27.48 -0.60 -37.58
C LEU A 8 26.41 -1.32 -36.75
N LEU A 9 26.82 -1.86 -35.61
CA LEU A 9 25.93 -2.41 -34.60
C LEU A 9 25.36 -1.25 -33.75
N THR A 10 24.10 -0.88 -33.95
CA THR A 10 23.42 0.12 -33.11
C THR A 10 22.93 -0.54 -31.82
N ILE A 11 23.67 -0.35 -30.73
CA ILE A 11 23.23 -0.77 -29.39
C ILE A 11 22.22 0.27 -28.88
N SER A 12 20.93 -0.04 -28.97
CA SER A 12 19.87 0.74 -28.32
C SER A 12 19.86 0.44 -26.82
N LEU A 13 20.53 1.29 -26.04
CA LEU A 13 20.38 1.34 -24.59
C LEU A 13 18.98 1.87 -24.24
N PHE A 14 18.00 0.97 -24.14
CA PHE A 14 16.72 1.27 -23.50
C PHE A 14 16.94 1.37 -21.99
N SER A 15 17.45 2.51 -21.53
CA SER A 15 17.46 2.84 -20.11
C SER A 15 16.05 3.25 -19.71
N CYS A 16 15.23 2.26 -19.37
CA CYS A 16 13.89 2.46 -18.83
C CYS A 16 14.02 2.95 -17.37
N TYR A 17 14.45 4.19 -17.17
CA TYR A 17 14.20 4.87 -15.92
C TYR A 17 12.71 5.14 -15.88
N ALA A 18 11.96 4.21 -15.29
CA ALA A 18 10.59 4.45 -14.90
C ALA A 18 10.62 5.60 -13.89
N VAL A 19 10.52 6.83 -14.39
CA VAL A 19 10.16 7.99 -13.59
C VAL A 19 8.83 7.60 -12.98
N ALA A 20 8.86 7.29 -11.69
CA ALA A 20 7.70 6.94 -10.90
C ALA A 20 6.75 8.15 -10.92
N GLY A 21 5.90 8.23 -11.94
CA GLY A 21 4.91 9.28 -12.08
C GLY A 21 4.02 9.31 -10.84
N PRO A 22 3.34 10.43 -10.54
CA PRO A 22 2.47 10.52 -9.39
C PRO A 22 1.48 9.35 -9.41
N SER A 23 1.51 8.53 -8.36
CA SER A 23 0.52 7.48 -8.19
C SER A 23 -0.76 8.11 -7.67
N ASN A 24 -1.88 7.64 -8.19
CA ASN A 24 -3.22 8.10 -7.84
C ASN A 24 -4.11 6.87 -7.67
N LYS A 25 -5.31 7.05 -7.11
CA LYS A 25 -6.27 5.96 -6.89
C LYS A 25 -6.48 5.08 -8.14
N THR A 26 -6.62 5.71 -9.31
CA THR A 26 -6.84 5.03 -10.60
C THR A 26 -5.69 4.11 -11.00
N ARG A 27 -4.44 4.42 -10.60
CA ARG A 27 -3.28 3.54 -10.82
C ARG A 27 -3.11 2.51 -9.72
N PHE A 28 -3.49 2.85 -8.49
CA PHE A 28 -3.32 1.99 -7.33
C PHE A 28 -4.27 0.78 -7.34
N ILE A 29 -5.55 0.95 -7.69
CA ILE A 29 -6.52 -0.16 -7.68
C ILE A 29 -6.11 -1.31 -8.64
N PRO A 30 -5.73 -1.04 -9.91
CA PRO A 30 -5.21 -2.07 -10.80
C PRO A 30 -3.95 -2.76 -10.27
N LEU A 31 -3.01 -1.99 -9.68
CA LEU A 31 -1.82 -2.54 -9.04
C LEU A 31 -2.21 -3.48 -7.89
N LEU A 32 -3.06 -3.04 -6.96
CA LEU A 32 -3.52 -3.86 -5.84
C LEU A 32 -4.18 -5.16 -6.32
N LYS A 33 -4.96 -5.10 -7.42
CA LYS A 33 -5.60 -6.28 -8.01
C LYS A 33 -4.58 -7.35 -8.42
N THR A 34 -3.40 -6.98 -8.91
CA THR A 34 -2.34 -7.96 -9.26
C THR A 34 -1.68 -8.58 -8.02
N LYS A 35 -1.78 -7.92 -6.87
CA LYS A 35 -1.15 -8.34 -5.62
C LYS A 35 -2.07 -9.17 -4.72
N LEU A 36 -3.37 -9.24 -4.96
CA LEU A 36 -4.31 -10.03 -4.16
C LEU A 36 -3.90 -11.51 -4.10
N GLY A 37 -4.19 -12.17 -2.98
CA GLY A 37 -3.87 -13.58 -2.76
C GLY A 37 -3.53 -13.89 -1.30
N ASN A 38 -3.11 -15.12 -1.05
CA ASN A 38 -2.66 -15.57 0.26
C ASN A 38 -1.19 -15.19 0.51
N TYR A 39 -0.88 -14.80 1.74
CA TYR A 39 0.44 -14.35 2.17
C TYR A 39 0.84 -15.00 3.49
N GLU A 40 2.10 -15.42 3.58
CA GLU A 40 2.74 -15.91 4.78
C GLU A 40 3.70 -14.87 5.34
N VAL A 41 3.79 -14.79 6.67
CA VAL A 41 4.73 -13.89 7.36
C VAL A 41 6.13 -14.45 7.24
N THR A 42 7.06 -13.65 6.73
CA THR A 42 8.49 -14.00 6.65
C THR A 42 9.32 -13.32 7.75
N SER A 43 8.88 -12.15 8.20
CA SER A 43 9.52 -11.39 9.29
C SER A 43 8.48 -10.53 10.01
N SER A 44 8.60 -10.40 11.33
CA SER A 44 7.66 -9.62 12.15
C SER A 44 8.28 -9.20 13.48
N ASN A 45 7.87 -8.03 13.98
CA ASN A 45 8.08 -7.60 15.36
C ASN A 45 6.77 -7.55 16.21
N SER A 46 5.64 -8.02 15.68
CA SER A 46 4.32 -7.87 16.31
C SER A 46 3.40 -9.07 16.06
N GLY A 47 2.57 -9.39 17.05
CA GLY A 47 1.52 -10.40 16.93
C GLY A 47 0.40 -10.02 15.96
N LEU A 48 0.35 -8.77 15.50
CA LEU A 48 -0.55 -8.32 14.43
C LEU A 48 -0.19 -8.92 13.06
N CYS A 49 1.07 -9.32 12.87
CA CYS A 49 1.53 -9.93 11.64
C CYS A 49 1.21 -11.44 11.69
N THR A 50 0.15 -11.84 11.01
CA THR A 50 -0.24 -13.26 10.87
C THR A 50 -0.37 -13.63 9.40
N ASN A 51 -0.21 -14.92 9.07
CA ASN A 51 -0.55 -15.43 7.74
C ASN A 51 -1.97 -15.00 7.39
N SER A 52 -2.14 -14.39 6.23
CA SER A 52 -3.29 -13.56 5.91
C SER A 52 -3.56 -13.51 4.42
N ARG A 53 -4.80 -13.20 4.06
CA ARG A 53 -5.18 -12.94 2.68
C ARG A 53 -5.23 -11.43 2.42
N LEU A 54 -4.58 -10.99 1.34
CA LEU A 54 -4.75 -9.65 0.79
C LEU A 54 -5.97 -9.65 -0.14
N GLN A 55 -6.99 -8.88 0.20
CA GLN A 55 -8.26 -8.86 -0.52
C GLN A 55 -8.93 -7.49 -0.47
N PHE A 56 -9.78 -7.20 -1.47
CA PHE A 56 -10.69 -6.07 -1.38
C PHE A 56 -11.72 -6.31 -0.26
N ASN A 57 -12.11 -5.24 0.44
CA ASN A 57 -13.17 -5.31 1.44
C ASN A 57 -14.53 -5.58 0.78
N ASN A 58 -14.73 -5.03 -0.42
CA ASN A 58 -15.84 -5.34 -1.31
C ASN A 58 -15.29 -5.58 -2.73
N PRO A 59 -15.32 -6.82 -3.26
CA PRO A 59 -14.86 -7.11 -4.62
C PRO A 59 -15.63 -6.37 -5.73
N GLU A 60 -16.89 -6.02 -5.48
CA GLU A 60 -17.74 -5.30 -6.43
C GLU A 60 -17.49 -3.79 -6.41
N ASP A 61 -16.94 -3.28 -5.29
CA ASP A 61 -16.61 -1.87 -5.10
C ASP A 61 -15.22 -1.72 -4.44
N PRO A 62 -14.13 -1.80 -5.23
CA PRO A 62 -12.76 -1.66 -4.74
C PRO A 62 -12.48 -0.33 -4.03
N GLU A 63 -13.32 0.70 -4.23
CA GLU A 63 -13.15 1.98 -3.55
C GLU A 63 -13.42 1.88 -2.05
N GLN A 64 -14.12 0.85 -1.58
CA GLN A 64 -14.36 0.64 -0.15
C GLN A 64 -13.11 0.22 0.62
N GLY A 65 -12.02 -0.10 -0.08
CA GLY A 65 -10.75 -0.44 0.55
C GLY A 65 -10.37 -1.90 0.44
N PHE A 66 -9.33 -2.25 1.20
CA PHE A 66 -8.76 -3.58 1.22
C PHE A 66 -8.21 -3.90 2.61
N SER A 67 -7.92 -5.18 2.82
CA SER A 67 -7.42 -5.72 4.06
C SER A 67 -6.34 -6.76 3.80
N LEU A 68 -5.42 -6.87 4.76
CA LEU A 68 -4.49 -7.99 4.88
C LEU A 68 -4.83 -8.72 6.18
N GLY A 69 -5.66 -9.76 6.08
CA GLY A 69 -6.23 -10.42 7.25
C GLY A 69 -7.28 -9.54 7.95
N LYS A 70 -7.50 -9.76 9.24
CA LYS A 70 -8.54 -9.06 10.01
C LYS A 70 -8.09 -7.74 10.64
N GLU A 71 -6.79 -7.61 10.92
CA GLU A 71 -6.25 -6.51 11.74
C GLU A 71 -5.67 -5.37 10.90
N ILE A 72 -5.16 -5.66 9.70
CA ILE A 72 -4.55 -4.64 8.82
C ILE A 72 -5.59 -4.18 7.80
N LEU A 73 -6.15 -2.99 8.04
CA LEU A 73 -7.30 -2.46 7.29
C LEU A 73 -7.00 -1.10 6.66
N PHE A 74 -7.24 -0.99 5.36
CA PHE A 74 -7.19 0.25 4.59
C PHE A 74 -8.59 0.56 4.06
N ASN A 75 -9.39 1.28 4.85
CA ASN A 75 -10.78 1.60 4.52
C ASN A 75 -10.89 2.82 3.60
N SER A 76 -11.89 2.81 2.71
CA SER A 76 -12.28 3.91 1.81
C SER A 76 -11.10 4.54 1.06
N LEU A 77 -10.80 4.05 -0.14
CA LEU A 77 -9.80 4.62 -1.04
C LEU A 77 -10.30 5.95 -1.62
N HIS A 78 -10.14 7.02 -0.86
CA HIS A 78 -10.45 8.38 -1.27
C HIS A 78 -9.24 9.12 -1.82
N ASN A 79 -9.48 10.25 -2.47
CA ASN A 79 -8.42 11.16 -2.88
C ASN A 79 -8.26 12.27 -1.84
N GLY A 80 -7.01 12.57 -1.47
CA GLY A 80 -6.69 13.66 -0.56
C GLY A 80 -6.97 13.33 0.90
N THR A 81 -7.60 14.27 1.59
CA THR A 81 -7.90 14.19 3.03
C THR A 81 -9.41 14.25 3.24
N ARG A 82 -9.93 13.36 4.08
CA ARG A 82 -11.34 13.34 4.50
C ARG A 82 -11.43 13.41 6.01
N THR A 83 -12.35 14.20 6.53
CA THR A 83 -12.64 14.26 7.96
C THR A 83 -14.08 13.84 8.19
N ILE A 84 -14.28 12.87 9.07
CA ILE A 84 -15.60 12.48 9.55
C ILE A 84 -15.69 12.74 11.05
N GLN A 85 -16.84 13.22 11.52
CA GLN A 85 -17.13 13.27 12.94
C GLN A 85 -17.82 11.97 13.33
N LYS A 86 -17.23 11.21 14.26
CA LYS A 86 -17.96 10.12 14.91
C LYS A 86 -18.74 10.69 16.10
N PRO A 87 -20.05 10.43 16.22
CA PRO A 87 -20.83 10.87 17.37
C PRO A 87 -20.19 10.40 18.67
N ASN A 88 -20.09 11.30 19.65
CA ASN A 88 -19.56 11.05 20.99
C ASN A 88 -18.14 10.41 21.03
N TYR A 89 -17.29 10.77 20.07
CA TYR A 89 -15.94 10.21 19.98
C TYR A 89 -14.92 11.26 19.56
N CYS A 90 -14.46 11.24 18.31
CA CYS A 90 -13.42 12.12 17.79
C CYS A 90 -13.76 12.55 16.36
N PHE A 91 -13.18 13.66 15.93
CA PHE A 91 -12.99 13.93 14.51
C PHE A 91 -11.89 13.01 14.00
N ILE A 92 -12.21 12.18 13.02
CA ILE A 92 -11.27 11.26 12.37
C ILE A 92 -10.95 11.83 11.00
N THR A 93 -9.74 12.34 10.86
CA THR A 93 -9.16 12.79 9.60
C THR A 93 -8.32 11.67 9.01
N SER A 94 -8.71 11.16 7.84
CA SER A 94 -7.96 10.19 7.06
C SER A 94 -7.29 10.88 5.87
N SER A 95 -6.02 10.62 5.66
CA SER A 95 -5.26 11.06 4.49
C SER A 95 -4.68 9.85 3.76
N LEU A 96 -4.78 9.85 2.42
CA LEU A 96 -4.23 8.79 1.59
C LEU A 96 -3.18 9.37 0.64
N LYS A 97 -1.98 8.79 0.69
CA LYS A 97 -0.90 9.08 -0.23
C LYS A 97 -0.58 7.83 -1.05
N TYR A 98 -1.05 7.84 -2.29
CA TYR A 98 -0.78 6.79 -3.25
C TYR A 98 0.69 6.86 -3.70
N LYS A 99 1.38 5.72 -3.66
CA LYS A 99 2.75 5.54 -4.15
C LYS A 99 2.73 4.59 -5.34
N THR A 100 3.77 4.60 -6.16
CA THR A 100 3.84 3.72 -7.34
C THR A 100 3.84 2.25 -6.99
N ASN A 101 4.28 1.91 -5.78
CA ASN A 101 4.37 0.55 -5.27
C ASN A 101 3.59 0.35 -3.96
N GLY A 102 2.62 1.20 -3.62
CA GLY A 102 1.95 1.06 -2.34
C GLY A 102 1.02 2.20 -1.95
N LEU A 103 0.62 2.18 -0.69
CA LEU A 103 -0.28 3.15 -0.10
C LEU A 103 0.18 3.51 1.30
N GLU A 104 0.19 4.81 1.59
CA GLU A 104 0.37 5.34 2.92
C GLU A 104 -0.95 5.96 3.39
N ASN A 105 -1.38 5.60 4.59
CA ASN A 105 -2.61 6.08 5.22
C ASN A 105 -2.26 6.74 6.56
N GLY A 106 -2.61 8.02 6.70
CA GLY A 106 -2.58 8.72 7.98
C GLY A 106 -3.99 8.83 8.56
N LEU A 107 -4.16 8.45 9.81
CA LEU A 107 -5.36 8.63 10.60
C LEU A 107 -5.05 9.57 11.77
N ARG A 108 -5.71 10.71 11.81
CA ARG A 108 -5.63 11.66 12.93
C ARG A 108 -6.97 11.69 13.64
N MET A 109 -6.95 11.30 14.91
CA MET A 109 -8.07 11.43 15.84
C MET A 109 -7.82 12.68 16.67
N SER A 110 -8.71 13.66 16.54
CA SER A 110 -8.57 14.98 17.18
C SER A 110 -9.92 15.51 17.61
N ARG A 111 -9.91 16.52 18.50
CA ARG A 111 -11.14 17.10 19.08
C ARG A 111 -12.03 15.99 19.64
N CYS A 112 -11.39 15.11 20.41
CA CYS A 112 -12.09 14.02 21.07
C CYS A 112 -12.78 14.51 22.33
N ASP A 113 -13.90 13.89 22.71
CA ASP A 113 -14.56 14.18 23.99
C ASP A 113 -13.61 13.91 25.18
N ASN A 114 -12.79 12.86 25.05
CA ASN A 114 -11.67 12.59 25.95
C ASN A 114 -10.34 12.73 25.20
N PRO A 115 -9.46 13.68 25.59
CA PRO A 115 -8.17 13.92 24.95
C PRO A 115 -7.24 12.70 24.91
N ILE A 116 -7.39 11.71 25.81
CA ILE A 116 -6.57 10.49 25.79
C ILE A 116 -6.77 9.65 24.52
N HIS A 117 -7.87 9.87 23.79
CA HIS A 117 -8.15 9.21 22.53
C HIS A 117 -7.57 9.95 21.33
N GLU A 118 -7.03 11.15 21.52
CA GLU A 118 -6.33 11.86 20.47
C GLU A 118 -5.03 11.15 20.14
N ARG A 119 -4.87 10.79 18.88
CA ARG A 119 -3.66 10.16 18.37
C ARG A 119 -3.57 10.34 16.88
N THR A 120 -2.33 10.31 16.40
CA THR A 120 -2.06 10.16 14.98
C THR A 120 -1.44 8.80 14.78
N ILE A 121 -1.95 8.08 13.79
CA ILE A 121 -1.48 6.77 13.38
C ILE A 121 -1.16 6.86 11.91
N LYS A 122 -0.05 6.27 11.51
CA LYS A 122 0.39 6.14 10.14
C LYS A 122 0.64 4.67 9.86
N GLN A 123 -0.06 4.16 8.85
CA GLN A 123 0.18 2.83 8.33
C GLN A 123 0.57 2.88 6.86
N THR A 124 1.44 1.96 6.44
CA THR A 124 1.90 1.87 5.05
C THR A 124 1.88 0.41 4.61
N ILE A 125 1.43 0.17 3.39
CA ILE A 125 1.66 -1.09 2.67
C ILE A 125 2.52 -0.80 1.45
N THR A 126 3.59 -1.57 1.27
CA THR A 126 4.54 -1.42 0.17
C THR A 126 4.74 -2.77 -0.51
N PHE A 127 4.47 -2.85 -1.80
CA PHE A 127 4.80 -3.98 -2.65
C PHE A 127 6.28 -3.88 -3.05
N LEU A 128 7.12 -4.72 -2.45
CA LEU A 128 8.56 -4.71 -2.67
C LEU A 128 8.92 -5.40 -4.00
N THR A 129 8.24 -6.50 -4.29
CA THR A 129 8.41 -7.29 -5.51
C THR A 129 7.04 -7.79 -6.02
N ASP A 130 7.04 -8.76 -6.92
CA ASP A 130 5.80 -9.42 -7.36
C ASP A 130 5.12 -10.24 -6.28
N ASN A 131 5.92 -10.86 -5.41
CA ASN A 131 5.43 -11.78 -4.40
C ASN A 131 5.74 -11.31 -2.97
N THR A 132 6.32 -10.14 -2.78
CA THR A 132 6.71 -9.67 -1.44
C THR A 132 6.08 -8.33 -1.14
N LEU A 133 5.52 -8.18 0.06
CA LEU A 133 5.04 -6.91 0.57
C LEU A 133 5.51 -6.67 2.00
N LYS A 134 5.58 -5.39 2.35
CA LYS A 134 5.92 -4.90 3.68
C LYS A 134 4.76 -4.05 4.22
N TYR A 135 4.40 -4.29 5.47
CA TYR A 135 3.47 -3.47 6.23
C TYR A 135 4.20 -2.79 7.38
N THR A 136 3.86 -1.53 7.65
CA THR A 136 4.35 -0.81 8.82
C THR A 136 3.23 -0.02 9.50
N LEU A 137 3.28 0.07 10.83
CA LEU A 137 2.48 0.97 11.67
C LEU A 137 3.44 1.76 12.57
N ASP A 138 3.20 3.04 12.79
CA ASP A 138 4.08 3.88 13.62
C ASP A 138 3.78 3.80 15.11
N ASN A 139 2.52 3.62 15.51
CA ASN A 139 2.11 3.58 16.91
C ASN A 139 0.97 2.57 17.18
N PRO A 140 1.25 1.40 17.81
CA PRO A 140 2.58 0.92 18.18
C PRO A 140 3.45 0.66 16.94
N SER A 141 4.78 0.62 17.12
CA SER A 141 5.71 0.33 16.03
C SER A 141 5.55 -1.12 15.58
N VAL A 142 4.97 -1.32 14.39
CA VAL A 142 4.80 -2.62 13.75
C VAL A 142 5.56 -2.62 12.45
N GLU A 143 6.24 -3.71 12.18
CA GLU A 143 6.87 -4.02 10.92
C GLU A 143 6.61 -5.50 10.60
N CYS A 144 6.00 -5.75 9.45
CA CYS A 144 5.74 -7.09 8.94
C CYS A 144 6.27 -7.19 7.51
N GLU A 145 6.92 -8.30 7.18
CA GLU A 145 7.18 -8.71 5.80
C GLU A 145 6.44 -10.00 5.50
N PHE A 146 5.93 -10.08 4.28
CA PHE A 146 5.13 -11.20 3.82
C PHE A 146 5.55 -11.66 2.44
N ILE A 147 5.41 -12.96 2.20
CA ILE A 147 5.58 -13.58 0.89
C ILE A 147 4.25 -14.17 0.41
N LYS A 148 3.92 -13.93 -0.86
CA LYS A 148 2.75 -14.47 -1.53
C LYS A 148 2.96 -15.97 -1.77
N VAL A 149 1.98 -16.77 -1.39
CA VAL A 149 1.96 -18.20 -1.65
C VAL A 149 0.98 -18.53 -2.77
N ALA A 150 1.23 -19.64 -3.47
CA ALA A 150 0.28 -20.13 -4.47
C ALA A 150 -1.03 -20.52 -3.77
N ASP A 151 -2.15 -20.21 -4.41
CA ASP A 151 -3.49 -20.60 -3.95
C ASP A 151 -3.71 -22.12 -4.07
#